data_AF-A0AAW2PG58-F1
#
_entry.id   AF-A0AAW2PG58-F1
#
_cell.length_a   1.000
_cell.length_b   1.000
_cell.length_c   1.000
_cell.angle_alpha   90.00
_cell.angle_beta   90.00
_cell.angle_gamma   90.00
#
_symmetry.space_group_name_H-M   'P 1'
#
loop_
_entity.id
_entity.type
_entity.pdbx_description
1 polymer ?
#
loop_
_entity_poly.entity_id
_entity_poly.type
_entity_poly.pdbx_seq_one_letter_code
_entity_poly.pdbx_strand_id
1 'polypeptide(L)'
;MVGQQHFGVNSNISEDDEIQRRVHEEINKSSSENEDANSTENQLLKRKRYHRHTSHQIQEMEAQRKEISQELGMEPLQVKFWFQNKRTQMKSKHERQENTHLRAENEKLRMENMRYREALNNACCPACGGMATIGDMSHDERHLRIENARLREEIDRISSIAAKYVVSRSQSLKTFPLLLFRIQWIQELRQVVRESRAKERAVMKLQMLGNHRTMHHEGKTT
;
A
#
# COMPACT_ATOMS: atom_id res chain seq x y z
N MET A 1 36.58 -44.73 -54.47
CA MET A 1 36.92 -43.47 -53.78
C MET A 1 35.94 -42.42 -54.31
N VAL A 2 34.74 -42.38 -53.75
CA VAL A 2 34.26 -41.53 -52.63
C VAL A 2 34.13 -40.05 -53.03
N GLY A 3 32.92 -39.53 -52.88
CA GLY A 3 32.65 -38.10 -52.79
C GLY A 3 31.18 -37.70 -52.97
N GLN A 4 30.23 -38.34 -52.28
CA GLN A 4 28.87 -37.82 -52.13
C GLN A 4 28.89 -36.66 -51.13
N GLN A 5 28.48 -35.47 -51.56
CA GLN A 5 28.23 -34.34 -50.66
C GLN A 5 26.85 -34.49 -50.04
N HIS A 6 26.83 -34.78 -48.73
CA HIS A 6 25.65 -34.70 -47.88
C HIS A 6 25.24 -33.23 -47.72
N PHE A 7 24.11 -32.82 -48.31
CA PHE A 7 23.42 -31.60 -47.89
C PHE A 7 22.51 -31.93 -46.71
N GLY A 8 22.95 -31.55 -45.52
CA GLY A 8 22.17 -31.66 -44.30
C GLY A 8 20.94 -30.76 -44.37
N VAL A 9 19.76 -31.34 -44.15
CA VAL A 9 18.50 -30.61 -44.00
C VAL A 9 18.51 -29.98 -42.61
N ASN A 10 18.92 -28.71 -42.52
CA ASN A 10 18.77 -27.93 -41.31
C ASN A 10 17.30 -27.49 -41.20
N SER A 11 16.55 -28.13 -40.30
CA SER A 11 15.27 -27.62 -39.79
C SER A 11 15.52 -26.40 -38.90
N ASN A 12 15.82 -25.27 -39.53
CA ASN A 12 15.89 -23.99 -38.84
C ASN A 12 14.46 -23.50 -38.60
N ILE A 13 13.98 -23.70 -37.37
CA ILE A 13 12.92 -22.88 -36.77
C ILE A 13 13.34 -21.42 -36.97
N SER A 14 12.47 -20.61 -37.59
CA SER A 14 12.77 -19.23 -37.93
C SER A 14 13.14 -18.47 -36.67
N GLU A 15 14.28 -17.77 -36.65
CA GLU A 15 14.71 -16.94 -35.51
C GLU A 15 13.62 -15.93 -35.11
N ASP A 16 12.78 -15.52 -36.07
CA ASP A 16 11.57 -14.72 -35.87
C ASP A 16 10.53 -15.36 -34.93
N ASP A 17 10.37 -16.70 -34.95
CA ASP A 17 9.44 -17.45 -34.09
C ASP A 17 9.96 -17.57 -32.64
N GLU A 18 11.28 -17.46 -32.46
CA GLU A 18 11.90 -17.42 -31.15
C GLU A 18 11.85 -16.02 -30.54
N ILE A 19 12.05 -14.98 -31.37
CA ILE A 19 11.89 -13.58 -30.97
C ILE A 19 10.45 -13.30 -30.55
N GLN A 20 9.45 -13.79 -31.29
CA GLN A 20 8.03 -13.65 -30.90
C GLN A 20 7.71 -14.34 -29.57
N ARG A 21 8.33 -15.50 -29.28
CA ARG A 21 8.17 -16.18 -27.99
C ARG A 21 8.79 -15.38 -26.84
N ARG A 22 10.01 -14.84 -27.01
CA ARG A 22 10.69 -14.04 -25.99
C ARG A 22 9.96 -12.74 -25.68
N VAL A 23 9.50 -12.02 -26.70
CA VAL A 23 8.73 -10.78 -26.54
C VAL A 23 7.41 -11.06 -25.80
N HIS A 24 6.74 -12.18 -26.08
CA HIS A 24 5.53 -12.57 -25.36
C HIS A 24 5.80 -12.93 -23.88
N GLU A 25 6.93 -13.57 -23.59
CA GLU A 25 7.33 -13.95 -22.24
C GLU A 25 7.71 -12.73 -21.37
N GLU A 26 8.36 -11.73 -21.96
CA GLU A 26 8.66 -10.45 -21.28
C GLU A 26 7.38 -9.64 -20.96
N ILE A 27 6.40 -9.61 -21.87
CA ILE A 27 5.10 -8.93 -21.65
C ILE A 27 4.29 -9.64 -20.56
N ASN A 28 4.35 -10.98 -20.49
CA ASN A 28 3.66 -11.73 -19.44
C ASN A 28 4.31 -11.55 -18.07
N LYS A 29 5.62 -11.30 -18.00
CA LYS A 29 6.35 -11.09 -16.75
C LYS A 29 6.11 -9.70 -16.15
N SER A 30 5.92 -8.67 -16.99
CA SER A 30 5.61 -7.31 -16.52
C SER A 30 4.17 -7.12 -16.03
N SER A 31 3.27 -8.08 -16.29
CA SER A 31 1.85 -7.98 -15.94
C SER A 31 1.49 -8.67 -14.62
N SER A 32 2.48 -9.20 -13.89
CA SER A 32 2.32 -9.96 -12.64
C SER A 32 2.71 -9.15 -11.38
N GLU A 33 2.57 -7.83 -11.42
CA GLU A 33 2.64 -6.98 -10.24
C GLU A 33 1.42 -6.07 -10.22
N ASN A 34 0.23 -6.64 -9.97
CA ASN A 34 -0.96 -5.97 -9.43
C ASN A 34 -2.01 -7.05 -9.18
N GLU A 35 -2.12 -7.49 -7.93
CA GLU A 35 -3.21 -8.34 -7.48
C GLU A 35 -4.50 -7.53 -7.46
N ASP A 36 -5.49 -7.95 -8.24
CA ASP A 36 -6.89 -7.67 -7.95
C ASP A 36 -7.74 -8.89 -8.36
N ALA A 37 -8.28 -9.53 -7.33
CA ALA A 37 -9.02 -10.78 -7.39
C ALA A 37 -10.45 -10.56 -7.93
N ASN A 38 -10.64 -10.40 -9.25
CA ASN A 38 -11.97 -10.62 -9.85
C ASN A 38 -12.01 -10.82 -11.39
N SER A 39 -11.06 -11.51 -12.02
CA SER A 39 -11.05 -11.63 -13.49
C SER A 39 -10.65 -13.01 -14.04
N THR A 40 -11.01 -14.07 -13.32
CA THR A 40 -10.65 -15.44 -13.72
C THR A 40 -11.40 -15.92 -14.98
N GLU A 41 -12.51 -15.28 -15.37
CA GLU A 41 -13.30 -15.70 -16.54
C GLU A 41 -12.83 -15.06 -17.87
N ASN A 42 -12.26 -13.85 -17.82
CA ASN A 42 -11.84 -13.11 -19.02
C ASN A 42 -10.44 -13.47 -19.56
N GLN A 43 -9.65 -14.25 -18.83
CA GLN A 43 -8.30 -14.65 -19.28
C GLN A 43 -8.31 -15.88 -20.19
N LEU A 44 -9.33 -16.75 -20.09
CA LEU A 44 -9.41 -17.99 -20.88
C LEU A 44 -9.68 -17.74 -22.38
N LEU A 45 -10.32 -16.62 -22.73
CA LEU A 45 -10.66 -16.27 -24.12
C LEU A 45 -9.52 -15.59 -24.90
N LYS A 46 -8.45 -15.14 -24.22
CA LYS A 46 -7.33 -14.42 -24.88
C LYS A 46 -6.33 -15.34 -25.59
N ARG A 47 -6.40 -16.66 -25.36
CA ARG A 47 -5.55 -17.65 -26.05
C ARG A 47 -6.22 -18.08 -27.35
N LYS A 48 -6.40 -17.14 -28.29
CA LYS A 48 -6.66 -17.49 -29.70
C LYS A 48 -5.50 -18.35 -30.18
N ARG A 49 -5.69 -19.67 -30.07
CA ARG A 49 -4.77 -20.70 -30.54
C ARG A 49 -4.55 -20.42 -32.02
N TYR A 50 -3.32 -20.09 -32.41
CA TYR A 50 -2.96 -19.84 -33.79
C TYR A 50 -3.56 -20.92 -34.69
N HIS A 51 -4.28 -20.49 -35.73
CA HIS A 51 -4.87 -21.43 -36.68
C HIS A 51 -3.75 -22.05 -37.52
N ARG A 52 -3.46 -23.32 -37.26
CA ARG A 52 -2.42 -24.06 -38.00
C ARG A 52 -3.03 -24.62 -39.27
N HIS A 53 -2.35 -24.44 -40.40
CA HIS A 53 -2.77 -25.02 -41.67
C HIS A 53 -2.86 -26.55 -41.58
N THR A 54 -3.88 -27.12 -42.22
CA THR A 54 -4.04 -28.57 -42.36
C THR A 54 -3.05 -29.13 -43.39
N SER A 55 -2.81 -30.44 -43.35
CA SER A 55 -1.93 -31.11 -44.33
C SER A 55 -2.42 -30.89 -45.77
N HIS A 56 -3.74 -30.96 -46.00
CA HIS A 56 -4.35 -30.72 -47.30
C HIS A 56 -4.07 -29.30 -47.80
N GLN A 57 -4.27 -28.29 -46.95
CA GLN A 57 -4.00 -26.89 -47.29
C GLN A 57 -2.53 -26.67 -47.64
N ILE A 58 -1.61 -27.30 -46.92
CA ILE A 58 -0.17 -27.21 -47.22
C ILE A 58 0.10 -27.80 -48.61
N GLN A 59 -0.42 -28.99 -48.91
CA GLN A 59 -0.23 -29.65 -50.19
C GLN A 59 -0.79 -28.83 -51.37
N GLU A 60 -1.98 -28.24 -51.22
CA GLU A 60 -2.56 -27.35 -52.23
C GLU A 60 -1.69 -26.10 -52.44
N MET A 61 -1.23 -25.46 -51.37
CA MET A 61 -0.31 -24.32 -51.48
C MET A 61 1.02 -24.70 -52.16
N GLU A 62 1.52 -25.93 -51.93
CA GLU A 62 2.71 -26.42 -52.61
C GLU A 62 2.49 -26.67 -54.11
N ALA A 63 1.30 -27.17 -54.48
CA ALA A 63 0.90 -27.31 -55.88
C ALA A 63 0.81 -25.93 -56.57
N GLN A 64 0.15 -24.95 -55.93
CA GLN A 64 0.07 -23.58 -56.41
C GLN A 64 1.45 -22.94 -56.56
N ARG A 65 2.37 -23.17 -55.60
CA ARG A 65 3.76 -22.67 -55.71
C ARG A 65 4.46 -23.23 -56.95
N LYS A 66 4.24 -24.51 -57.28
CA LYS A 66 4.82 -25.15 -58.46
C LYS A 66 4.23 -24.58 -59.75
N GLU A 67 2.93 -24.33 -59.79
CA GLU A 67 2.26 -23.71 -60.93
C GLU A 67 2.79 -22.30 -61.20
N ILE A 68 2.88 -21.45 -60.16
CA ILE A 68 3.46 -20.10 -60.25
C ILE A 68 4.92 -20.15 -60.74
N SER A 69 5.69 -21.13 -60.25
CA SER A 69 7.07 -21.35 -60.69
C SER A 69 7.15 -21.70 -62.18
N GLN A 70 6.26 -22.53 -62.69
CA GLN A 70 6.21 -22.89 -64.11
C GLN A 70 5.78 -21.70 -64.97
N GLU A 71 4.74 -20.98 -64.58
CA GLU A 71 4.21 -19.83 -65.33
C GLU A 71 5.23 -18.68 -65.44
N LEU A 72 5.97 -18.43 -64.35
CA LEU A 72 6.98 -17.36 -64.30
C LEU A 72 8.38 -17.81 -64.74
N GLY A 73 8.59 -19.10 -65.04
CA GLY A 73 9.89 -19.63 -65.42
C GLY A 73 10.95 -19.54 -64.30
N MET A 74 10.53 -19.64 -63.04
CA MET A 74 11.39 -19.52 -61.85
C MET A 74 11.52 -20.84 -61.11
N GLU A 75 12.54 -21.01 -60.27
CA GLU A 75 12.63 -22.16 -59.37
C GLU A 75 11.59 -22.06 -58.23
N PRO A 76 10.92 -23.16 -57.81
CA PRO A 76 9.94 -23.13 -56.72
C PRO A 76 10.45 -22.52 -55.40
N LEU A 77 11.76 -22.63 -55.11
CA LEU A 77 12.38 -22.00 -53.95
C LEU A 77 12.43 -20.48 -54.05
N GLN A 78 12.66 -19.93 -55.25
CA GLN A 78 12.65 -18.49 -55.45
C GLN A 78 11.26 -17.91 -55.20
N VAL A 79 10.21 -18.61 -55.64
CA VAL A 79 8.81 -18.24 -55.35
C VAL A 79 8.57 -18.21 -53.83
N LYS A 80 9.02 -19.24 -53.10
CA LYS A 80 8.94 -19.29 -51.63
C LYS A 80 9.60 -18.07 -50.98
N PHE A 81 10.84 -17.77 -51.33
CA PHE A 81 11.58 -16.64 -50.76
C PHE A 81 10.98 -15.29 -51.16
N TRP A 82 10.44 -15.17 -52.37
CA TRP A 82 9.74 -13.96 -52.80
C TRP A 82 8.53 -13.67 -51.91
N PHE A 83 7.67 -14.66 -51.65
CA PHE A 83 6.53 -14.48 -50.75
C PHE A 83 6.97 -14.17 -49.31
N GLN A 84 8.02 -14.83 -48.82
CA GLN A 84 8.57 -14.54 -47.50
C GLN A 84 9.06 -13.08 -47.41
N ASN A 85 9.91 -12.65 -48.34
CA ASN A 85 10.42 -11.28 -48.42
C ASN A 85 9.29 -10.28 -48.60
N LYS A 86 8.26 -10.61 -49.39
CA LYS A 86 7.10 -9.75 -49.61
C LYS A 86 6.32 -9.54 -48.31
N ARG A 87 6.07 -10.61 -47.53
CA ARG A 87 5.41 -10.49 -46.22
C ARG A 87 6.22 -9.62 -45.27
N THR A 88 7.53 -9.85 -45.15
CA THR A 88 8.41 -9.05 -44.30
C THR A 88 8.46 -7.59 -44.75
N GLN A 89 8.54 -7.33 -46.06
CA GLN A 89 8.48 -5.98 -46.63
C GLN A 89 7.18 -5.26 -46.27
N MET A 90 6.04 -5.93 -46.44
CA MET A 90 4.73 -5.35 -46.15
C MET A 90 4.58 -5.05 -44.65
N LYS A 91 4.96 -6.01 -43.79
CA LYS A 91 4.96 -5.83 -42.33
C LYS A 91 5.82 -4.62 -41.94
N SER A 92 7.07 -4.57 -42.41
CA SER A 92 7.99 -3.48 -42.13
C SER A 92 7.51 -2.13 -42.69
N LYS A 93 6.83 -2.10 -43.85
CA LYS A 93 6.21 -0.89 -44.39
C LYS A 93 5.10 -0.39 -43.46
N HIS A 94 4.22 -1.30 -43.03
CA HIS A 94 3.12 -0.98 -42.13
C HIS A 94 3.63 -0.48 -40.78
N GLU A 95 4.57 -1.19 -40.16
CA GLU A 95 5.18 -0.79 -38.88
C GLU A 95 5.84 0.59 -38.96
N ARG A 96 6.53 0.92 -40.07
CA ARG A 96 7.09 2.26 -40.26
C ARG A 96 5.99 3.33 -40.33
N GLN A 97 4.90 3.05 -41.05
CA GLN A 97 3.76 3.97 -41.14
C GLN A 97 3.11 4.17 -39.77
N GLU A 98 2.85 3.08 -39.04
CA GLU A 98 2.31 3.14 -37.67
C GLU A 98 3.25 3.89 -36.73
N ASN A 99 4.56 3.63 -36.78
CA ASN A 99 5.52 4.35 -35.94
C ASN A 99 5.54 5.85 -36.25
N THR A 100 5.48 6.23 -37.53
CA THR A 100 5.40 7.65 -37.92
C THR A 100 4.11 8.30 -37.43
N HIS A 101 2.98 7.58 -37.49
CA HIS A 101 1.70 8.04 -36.99
C HIS A 101 1.73 8.25 -35.46
N LEU A 102 2.21 7.24 -34.72
CA LEU A 102 2.35 7.30 -33.26
C LEU A 102 3.31 8.41 -32.81
N ARG A 103 4.40 8.65 -33.54
CA ARG A 103 5.31 9.78 -33.24
C ARG A 103 4.60 11.13 -33.41
N ALA A 104 3.82 11.30 -34.47
CA ALA A 104 3.06 12.52 -34.70
C ALA A 104 1.98 12.73 -33.64
N GLU A 105 1.27 11.68 -33.25
CA GLU A 105 0.29 11.71 -32.16
C GLU A 105 0.95 12.00 -30.81
N ASN A 106 2.10 11.39 -30.53
CA ASN A 106 2.85 11.64 -29.30
C ASN A 106 3.32 13.10 -29.20
N GLU A 107 3.79 13.66 -30.30
CA GLU A 107 4.18 15.07 -30.36
C GLU A 107 2.99 16.00 -30.14
N LYS A 108 1.84 15.68 -30.76
CA LYS A 108 0.59 16.40 -30.52
C LYS A 108 0.20 16.37 -29.03
N LEU A 109 0.24 15.19 -28.41
CA LEU A 109 -0.08 15.04 -26.98
C LEU A 109 0.91 15.79 -26.10
N ARG A 110 2.21 15.83 -26.45
CA ARG A 110 3.21 16.63 -25.72
C ARG A 110 2.90 18.12 -25.79
N MET A 111 2.57 18.64 -26.98
CA MET A 111 2.18 20.03 -27.16
C MET A 111 0.91 20.37 -26.36
N GLU A 112 -0.11 19.51 -26.41
CA GLU A 112 -1.34 19.69 -25.62
C GLU A 112 -1.06 19.65 -24.12
N ASN A 113 -0.23 18.70 -23.65
CA ASN A 113 0.15 18.59 -22.25
C ASN A 113 0.89 19.84 -21.76
N MET A 114 1.82 20.35 -22.56
CA MET A 114 2.52 21.61 -22.28
C MET A 114 1.52 22.77 -22.16
N ARG A 115 0.58 22.88 -23.11
CA ARG A 115 -0.46 23.91 -23.10
C ARG A 115 -1.34 23.83 -21.85
N TYR A 116 -1.74 22.63 -21.43
CA TYR A 116 -2.53 22.45 -20.20
C TYR A 116 -1.73 22.81 -18.95
N ARG A 117 -0.45 22.41 -18.87
CA ARG A 117 0.43 22.79 -17.76
C ARG A 117 0.61 24.30 -17.66
N GLU A 118 0.81 24.97 -18.78
CA GLU A 118 0.91 26.44 -18.83
C GLU A 118 -0.41 27.10 -18.42
N ALA A 119 -1.54 26.62 -18.93
CA ALA A 119 -2.86 27.13 -18.55
C ALA A 119 -3.13 26.98 -17.05
N LEU A 120 -2.74 25.85 -16.44
CA LEU A 120 -2.86 25.63 -15.01
C LEU A 120 -1.93 26.52 -14.20
N ASN A 121 -0.69 26.70 -14.65
CA ASN A 121 0.28 27.57 -13.98
C ASN A 121 -0.15 29.04 -14.01
N ASN A 122 -0.82 29.46 -15.08
CA ASN A 122 -1.34 30.82 -15.25
C ASN A 122 -2.76 30.99 -14.71
N ALA A 123 -3.42 29.91 -14.29
CA ALA A 123 -4.74 29.99 -13.71
C ALA A 123 -4.67 30.64 -12.33
N CYS A 124 -5.59 31.57 -12.07
CA CYS A 124 -5.65 32.34 -10.83
C CYS A 124 -7.10 32.37 -10.35
N CYS A 125 -7.30 32.32 -9.03
CA CYS A 125 -8.62 32.44 -8.44
C CYS A 125 -9.15 33.88 -8.61
N PRO A 126 -10.29 34.09 -9.27
CA PRO A 126 -10.85 35.43 -9.48
C PRO A 126 -11.32 36.10 -8.18
N ALA A 127 -11.51 35.35 -7.09
CA ALA A 127 -11.95 35.89 -5.80
C ALA A 127 -10.80 36.32 -4.87
N CYS A 128 -9.61 35.72 -4.98
CA CYS A 128 -8.50 35.99 -4.06
C CYS A 128 -7.14 36.28 -4.71
N GLY A 129 -7.03 36.21 -6.05
CA GLY A 129 -5.77 36.49 -6.75
C GLY A 129 -4.69 35.41 -6.56
N GLY A 130 -4.98 34.32 -5.83
CA GLY A 130 -4.04 33.23 -5.63
C GLY A 130 -3.84 32.39 -6.89
N MET A 131 -2.59 32.02 -7.19
CA MET A 131 -2.28 31.11 -8.30
C MET A 131 -2.82 29.71 -8.01
N ALA A 132 -3.38 29.05 -9.02
CA ALA A 132 -3.87 27.68 -8.96
C ALA A 132 -2.74 26.70 -9.27
N THR A 133 -1.63 26.81 -8.55
CA THR A 133 -0.49 25.92 -8.65
C THR A 133 -0.83 24.56 -8.03
N ILE A 134 -0.73 23.49 -8.82
CA ILE A 134 -0.88 22.12 -8.32
C ILE A 134 0.26 21.85 -7.32
N GLY A 135 -0.09 21.68 -6.05
CA GLY A 135 0.85 21.42 -4.95
C GLY A 135 0.99 22.56 -3.94
N ASP A 136 0.48 23.75 -4.24
CA ASP A 136 0.36 24.80 -3.22
C ASP A 136 -0.89 24.56 -2.38
N MET A 137 -0.73 24.70 -1.06
CA MET A 137 -1.79 24.51 -0.08
C MET A 137 -3.01 25.34 -0.46
N SER A 138 -4.19 24.72 -0.51
CA SER A 138 -5.41 25.45 -0.86
C SER A 138 -5.61 26.64 0.09
N HIS A 139 -6.29 27.69 -0.40
CA HIS A 139 -6.62 28.85 0.43
C HIS A 139 -7.27 28.43 1.77
N ASP A 140 -8.17 27.45 1.70
CA ASP A 140 -8.87 26.91 2.86
C ASP A 140 -7.91 26.19 3.81
N GLU A 141 -6.95 25.43 3.29
CA GLU A 141 -5.97 24.76 4.13
C GLU A 141 -5.01 25.77 4.81
N ARG A 142 -4.61 26.84 4.11
CA ARG A 142 -3.84 27.94 4.72
C ARG A 142 -4.66 28.62 5.83
N HIS A 143 -5.93 28.90 5.59
CA HIS A 143 -6.83 29.52 6.57
C HIS A 143 -7.02 28.62 7.79
N LEU A 144 -7.22 27.31 7.60
CA LEU A 144 -7.31 26.33 8.68
C LEU A 144 -6.03 26.26 9.52
N ARG A 145 -4.84 26.36 8.91
CA ARG A 145 -3.58 26.39 9.67
C ARG A 145 -3.44 27.65 10.54
N ILE A 146 -3.85 28.81 10.01
CA ILE A 146 -3.86 30.07 10.78
C ILE A 146 -4.83 29.97 11.96
N GLU A 147 -6.05 29.47 11.72
CA GLU A 147 -7.03 29.31 12.79
C GLU A 147 -6.59 28.26 13.81
N ASN A 148 -5.95 27.16 13.38
CA ASN A 148 -5.42 26.16 14.31
C ASN A 148 -4.32 26.74 15.22
N ALA A 149 -3.44 27.58 14.69
CA ALA A 149 -2.43 28.27 15.48
C ALA A 149 -3.07 29.22 16.50
N ARG A 150 -4.06 30.03 16.07
CA ARG A 150 -4.82 30.93 16.94
C ARG A 150 -5.56 30.17 18.05
N LEU A 151 -6.22 29.06 17.72
CA LEU A 151 -6.92 28.22 18.69
C LEU A 151 -5.96 27.58 19.70
N ARG A 152 -4.73 27.21 19.29
CA ARG A 152 -3.70 26.71 20.20
C ARG A 152 -3.27 27.78 21.21
N GLU A 153 -3.04 29.01 20.75
CA GLU A 153 -2.73 30.13 21.66
C GLU A 153 -3.86 30.40 22.67
N GLU A 154 -5.12 30.26 22.23
CA GLU A 154 -6.27 30.39 23.13
C GLU A 154 -6.31 29.28 24.18
N ILE A 155 -6.06 28.03 23.76
CA ILE A 155 -5.96 26.88 24.67
C ILE A 155 -4.84 27.10 25.68
N ASP A 156 -3.67 27.57 25.26
CA ASP A 156 -2.54 27.82 26.15
C ASP A 156 -2.85 28.93 27.16
N ARG A 157 -3.52 30.00 26.72
CA ARG A 157 -3.95 31.09 27.60
C ARG A 157 -4.96 30.59 28.65
N ILE A 158 -6.00 29.88 28.22
CA ILE A 158 -7.01 29.33 29.12
C ILE A 158 -6.39 28.32 30.09
N SER A 159 -5.48 27.46 29.61
CA SER A 159 -4.76 26.49 30.43
C SER A 159 -3.89 27.16 31.48
N SER A 160 -3.20 28.26 31.13
CA SER A 160 -2.44 29.08 32.09
C SER A 160 -3.33 29.68 33.17
N ILE A 161 -4.51 30.19 32.79
CA ILE A 161 -5.49 30.73 33.72
C ILE A 161 -6.00 29.61 34.65
N ALA A 162 -6.42 28.48 34.09
CA ALA A 162 -6.92 27.34 34.86
C ALA A 162 -5.88 26.83 35.87
N ALA A 163 -4.61 26.73 35.47
CA ALA A 163 -3.51 26.34 36.36
C ALA A 163 -3.38 27.30 37.56
N LYS A 164 -3.48 28.62 37.35
CA LYS A 164 -3.44 29.63 38.43
C LYS A 164 -4.59 29.45 39.42
N TYR A 165 -5.80 29.14 38.93
CA TYR A 165 -6.96 28.91 39.79
C TYR A 165 -6.85 27.61 40.61
N VAL A 166 -6.30 26.53 40.04
CA VAL A 166 -6.08 25.27 40.75
C VAL A 166 -5.06 25.44 41.88
N VAL A 167 -3.93 26.11 41.60
CA VAL A 167 -2.88 26.38 42.60
C VAL A 167 -3.40 27.26 43.74
N SER A 168 -4.20 28.28 43.42
CA SER A 168 -4.80 29.19 44.42
C SER A 168 -5.77 28.46 45.36
N ARG A 169 -6.54 27.49 44.85
CA ARG A 169 -7.45 26.67 45.65
C ARG A 169 -6.68 25.73 46.60
N SER A 170 -5.56 25.18 46.15
CA SER A 170 -4.68 24.34 46.98
C SER A 170 -3.96 25.12 48.09
N GLN A 171 -3.73 26.42 47.91
CA GLN A 171 -3.15 27.29 48.96
C GLN A 171 -4.20 27.71 50.00
N SER A 172 -5.44 28.00 49.58
CA SER A 172 -6.55 28.37 50.49
C SER A 172 -6.94 27.24 51.47
N LEU A 173 -6.82 25.98 51.07
CA LEU A 173 -7.07 24.83 51.95
C LEU A 173 -6.02 24.68 53.06
N LYS A 174 -4.82 25.27 52.91
CA LYS A 174 -3.76 25.24 53.93
C LYS A 174 -3.91 26.33 55.00
N THR A 175 -4.88 27.24 54.84
CA THR A 175 -5.01 28.46 55.66
C THR A 175 -6.12 28.40 56.72
N PHE A 176 -6.71 27.23 56.99
CA PHE A 176 -7.74 27.06 58.03
C PHE A 176 -7.22 26.24 59.23
N PRO A 177 -6.63 26.90 60.25
CA PRO A 177 -6.07 26.23 61.44
C PRO A 177 -7.07 25.31 62.14
N LEU A 178 -8.34 25.74 62.25
CA LEU A 178 -9.38 25.00 62.96
C LEU A 178 -9.74 23.66 62.31
N LEU A 179 -9.66 23.56 60.98
CA LEU A 179 -9.89 22.29 60.27
C LEU A 179 -8.74 21.31 60.50
N LEU A 180 -7.51 21.79 60.50
CA LEU A 180 -6.33 20.97 60.82
C LEU A 180 -6.35 20.49 62.27
N PHE A 181 -6.68 21.36 63.24
CA PHE A 181 -6.87 20.96 64.64
C PHE A 181 -7.99 19.94 64.81
N ARG A 182 -9.11 20.11 64.09
CA ARG A 182 -10.22 19.14 64.14
C ARG A 182 -9.83 17.78 63.55
N ILE A 183 -9.07 17.75 62.46
CA ILE A 183 -8.57 16.51 61.85
C ILE A 183 -7.56 15.83 62.79
N GLN A 184 -6.61 16.58 63.36
CA GLN A 184 -5.64 16.08 64.32
C GLN A 184 -6.31 15.49 65.57
N TRP A 185 -7.30 16.20 66.13
CA TRP A 185 -8.04 15.74 67.31
C TRP A 185 -8.84 14.46 67.03
N ILE A 186 -9.45 14.34 65.84
CA ILE A 186 -10.13 13.10 65.41
C ILE A 186 -9.14 11.93 65.30
N GLN A 187 -7.91 12.17 64.81
CA GLN A 187 -6.88 11.13 64.73
C GLN A 187 -6.41 10.68 66.12
N GLU A 188 -6.21 11.62 67.05
CA GLU A 188 -5.84 11.32 68.44
C GLU A 188 -6.94 10.54 69.17
N LEU A 189 -8.20 10.94 69.03
CA LEU A 189 -9.35 10.19 69.58
C LEU A 189 -9.41 8.75 69.07
N ARG A 190 -9.19 8.56 67.77
CA ARG A 190 -9.11 7.21 67.17
C ARG A 190 -7.96 6.39 67.74
N GLN A 191 -6.84 7.02 68.09
CA GLN A 191 -5.70 6.34 68.71
C GLN A 191 -6.02 5.91 70.15
N VAL A 192 -6.59 6.81 70.95
CA VAL A 192 -7.02 6.50 72.33
C VAL A 192 -8.03 5.35 72.36
N VAL A 193 -9.02 5.36 71.45
CA VAL A 193 -10.01 4.27 71.35
C VAL A 193 -9.35 2.94 70.94
N ARG A 194 -8.38 2.95 70.02
CA ARG A 194 -7.64 1.73 69.64
C ARG A 194 -6.85 1.17 70.81
N GLU A 195 -6.18 2.02 71.58
CA GLU A 195 -5.40 1.63 72.75
C GLU A 195 -6.28 1.09 73.89
N SER A 196 -7.44 1.71 74.15
CA SER A 196 -8.40 1.20 75.14
C SER A 196 -8.89 -0.20 74.77
N ARG A 197 -9.29 -0.41 73.51
CA ARG A 197 -9.68 -1.74 73.01
C ARG A 197 -8.54 -2.76 73.07
N ALA A 198 -7.29 -2.33 72.89
CA ALA A 198 -6.13 -3.21 73.00
C ALA A 198 -5.90 -3.65 74.45
N LYS A 199 -6.04 -2.73 75.41
CA LYS A 199 -5.97 -3.03 76.85
C LYS A 199 -7.09 -3.98 77.28
N GLU A 200 -8.32 -3.74 76.85
CA GLU A 200 -9.45 -4.65 77.12
C GLU A 200 -9.20 -6.08 76.60
N ARG A 201 -8.68 -6.22 75.37
CA ARG A 201 -8.29 -7.53 74.82
C ARG A 201 -7.17 -8.19 75.64
N ALA A 202 -6.18 -7.42 76.09
CA ALA A 202 -5.10 -7.94 76.92
C ALA A 202 -5.61 -8.44 78.28
N VAL A 203 -6.53 -7.70 78.90
CA VAL A 203 -7.19 -8.10 80.16
C VAL A 203 -8.00 -9.38 79.96
N MET A 204 -8.82 -9.49 78.91
CA MET A 204 -9.53 -10.74 78.59
C MET A 204 -8.58 -11.92 78.38
N LYS A 205 -7.45 -11.70 77.69
CA LYS A 205 -6.46 -12.76 77.46
C LYS A 205 -5.78 -13.22 78.76
N LEU A 206 -5.48 -12.29 79.67
CA LEU A 206 -4.95 -12.61 81.00
C LEU A 206 -5.96 -13.38 81.85
N GLN A 207 -7.24 -13.01 81.80
CA GLN A 207 -8.30 -13.71 82.53
C GLN A 207 -8.49 -15.14 82.02
N MET A 208 -8.42 -15.37 80.70
CA MET A 208 -8.45 -16.72 80.11
C MET A 208 -7.23 -17.58 80.48
N LEU A 209 -6.03 -16.99 80.54
CA LEU A 209 -4.81 -17.69 80.97
C LEU A 209 -4.83 -18.00 82.48
N GLY A 210 -5.40 -17.11 83.29
CA GLY A 210 -5.62 -17.34 84.73
C GLY A 210 -6.55 -18.54 84.98
N ASN A 211 -7.64 -18.63 84.22
CA ASN A 211 -8.59 -19.74 84.31
C ASN A 211 -8.00 -21.09 83.82
N HIS A 212 -7.07 -21.07 82.86
CA HIS A 212 -6.35 -22.29 82.45
C HIS A 212 -5.29 -22.76 83.46
N ARG A 213 -4.74 -21.84 84.27
CA ARG A 213 -3.74 -22.17 85.30
C ARG A 213 -4.40 -22.74 86.56
N THR A 214 -5.62 -22.34 86.89
CA THR A 214 -6.39 -22.94 88.00
C THR A 214 -6.83 -24.37 87.68
N MET A 215 -7.23 -24.66 86.44
CA MET A 215 -7.58 -26.03 86.00
C MET A 215 -6.39 -27.00 86.05
N HIS A 216 -5.15 -26.51 85.94
CA HIS A 216 -3.95 -27.35 86.01
C HIS A 216 -3.44 -27.61 87.43
N HIS A 217 -3.87 -26.83 88.43
CA HIS A 217 -3.43 -26.99 89.82
C HIS A 217 -4.37 -27.87 90.66
N GLU A 218 -5.59 -28.13 90.19
CA GLU A 218 -6.51 -29.11 90.81
C GLU A 218 -6.32 -30.55 90.29
N GLY A 219 -5.43 -30.77 89.30
CA GLY A 219 -5.08 -32.09 88.76
C GLY A 219 -3.79 -32.72 89.32
N LYS A 220 -3.17 -32.12 90.36
CA LYS A 220 -1.94 -32.64 90.99
C LYS A 220 -1.92 -32.42 92.50
N THR A 221 -2.82 -33.11 93.20
CA THR A 221 -2.60 -33.66 94.55
C THR A 221 -3.63 -34.76 94.74
N THR A 222 -3.16 -36.01 94.72
CA THR A 222 -3.75 -37.25 95.28
C THR A 222 -5.24 -37.51 95.08
#